data_AF-A0A0N5B5C8-F1
#
_entry.id   AF-A0A0N5B5C8-F1
#
_cell.length_a   1.000
_cell.length_b   1.000
_cell.length_c   1.000
_cell.angle_alpha   90.00
_cell.angle_beta   90.00
_cell.angle_gamma   90.00
#
_symmetry.space_group_name_H-M   'P 1'
#
loop_
_entity.id
_entity.type
_entity.pdbx_description
1 polymer ?
#
loop_
_entity_poly.entity_id
_entity_poly.type
_entity_poly.pdbx_seq_one_letter_code
_entity_poly.pdbx_strand_id
1 'polypeptide(L)'
;MKLFLFIVLIFNIFHNVESSCYSFTNYNLLGKLFQTNTTTKACQNNVDKCSYVSLNIPGLVIGSFSGCLQEIGIIFGRIAGRRLDVNDIFGQIYIPNTDSIDMKLVCQRSTLGNGSHVIETITGDGIFFVHCYNQGEIYDNPLVRFDPPAKSADSVTCFNGIKLINCLEGYCGAFELSYIDQVRYVQISSIFQLCPNDLFNQMYVNSQFSSVKKVEGLHDDLPNAGNACVKKLGKQTLSKNGSLSYFWYVNCLVPNNSNFPKLEQIPDLMLYTSTTTQLTTTTKGISSIVDHTFISLYVITILKSIF
;
A
#
# COMPACT_ATOMS: atom_id res chain seq x y z
N MET A 1 -41.07 7.72 -46.77
CA MET A 1 -40.43 6.55 -46.13
C MET A 1 -38.90 6.64 -46.10
N LYS A 2 -38.20 6.92 -47.21
CA LYS A 2 -36.71 7.03 -47.24
C LYS A 2 -36.12 8.13 -46.34
N LEU A 3 -36.75 9.31 -46.26
CA LEU A 3 -36.30 10.42 -45.40
C LEU A 3 -36.39 10.07 -43.90
N PHE A 4 -37.47 9.40 -43.49
CA PHE A 4 -37.67 8.98 -42.09
C PHE A 4 -36.62 7.94 -41.66
N LEU A 5 -36.33 6.97 -42.54
CA LEU A 5 -35.23 6.01 -42.33
C LEU A 5 -33.88 6.70 -42.20
N PHE A 6 -33.61 7.72 -43.02
CA PHE A 6 -32.36 8.49 -42.96
C PHE A 6 -32.25 9.30 -41.66
N ILE A 7 -33.34 9.92 -41.20
CA ILE A 7 -33.40 10.63 -39.92
C ILE A 7 -33.17 9.68 -38.75
N VAL A 8 -33.83 8.51 -38.72
CA VAL A 8 -33.63 7.49 -37.68
C VAL A 8 -32.19 6.97 -37.67
N LEU A 9 -31.57 6.82 -38.84
CA LEU A 9 -30.19 6.36 -38.98
C LEU A 9 -29.19 7.42 -38.48
N ILE A 10 -29.44 8.70 -38.78
CA ILE A 10 -28.67 9.83 -38.27
C ILE A 10 -28.81 9.96 -36.74
N PHE A 11 -30.02 9.88 -36.20
CA PHE A 11 -30.24 9.93 -34.75
C PHE A 11 -29.55 8.76 -34.01
N ASN A 12 -29.54 7.56 -34.59
CA ASN A 12 -28.81 6.42 -34.02
C ASN A 12 -27.28 6.60 -34.08
N ILE A 13 -26.75 7.29 -35.10
CA ILE A 13 -25.32 7.60 -35.17
C ILE A 13 -24.94 8.64 -34.11
N PHE A 14 -25.71 9.73 -33.97
CA PHE A 14 -25.42 10.78 -32.98
C PHE A 14 -25.57 10.29 -31.54
N HIS A 15 -26.59 9.48 -31.23
CA HIS A 15 -26.74 8.91 -29.88
C HIS A 15 -25.60 7.96 -29.48
N ASN A 16 -24.92 7.33 -30.44
CA ASN A 16 -23.78 6.46 -30.17
C ASN A 16 -22.46 7.21 -29.97
N VAL A 17 -22.34 8.47 -30.42
CA VAL A 17 -21.13 9.28 -30.22
C VAL A 17 -21.13 9.92 -28.82
N GLU A 18 -22.31 10.33 -28.33
CA GLU A 18 -22.50 10.89 -26.98
C GLU A 18 -22.29 9.87 -25.84
N SER A 19 -22.16 8.57 -26.15
CA SER A 19 -22.02 7.49 -25.17
C SER A 19 -20.62 6.84 -25.13
N SER A 20 -19.56 7.59 -25.45
CA SER A 20 -18.21 7.05 -25.52
C SER A 20 -17.18 7.80 -24.67
N CYS A 21 -16.15 7.07 -24.22
CA CYS A 21 -14.99 7.58 -23.50
C CYS A 21 -13.69 7.26 -24.23
N TYR A 22 -12.72 8.17 -24.10
CA TYR A 22 -11.33 7.87 -24.44
C TYR A 22 -10.75 6.93 -23.39
N SER A 23 -10.34 5.75 -23.84
CA SER A 23 -9.79 4.71 -23.00
C SER A 23 -8.36 4.37 -23.39
N PHE A 24 -7.51 4.31 -22.37
CA PHE A 24 -6.14 3.84 -22.47
C PHE A 24 -5.66 3.34 -21.10
N THR A 25 -4.58 2.57 -21.12
CA THR A 25 -3.79 2.24 -19.95
C THR A 25 -2.34 2.55 -20.26
N ASN A 26 -1.64 3.20 -19.33
CA ASN A 26 -0.21 3.43 -19.40
C ASN A 26 0.34 3.50 -17.98
N TYR A 27 0.53 2.35 -17.35
CA TYR A 27 1.05 2.27 -15.99
C TYR A 27 1.94 1.04 -15.78
N ASN A 28 2.90 1.16 -14.87
CA ASN A 28 3.72 0.06 -14.39
C ASN A 28 3.19 -0.37 -13.02
N LEU A 29 2.76 -1.62 -12.90
CA LEU A 29 2.28 -2.22 -11.66
C LEU A 29 3.21 -3.38 -11.30
N LEU A 30 3.87 -3.28 -10.15
CA LEU A 30 4.79 -4.30 -9.62
C LEU A 30 5.83 -4.74 -10.68
N GLY A 31 6.43 -3.77 -11.37
CA GLY A 31 7.44 -3.99 -12.40
C GLY A 31 6.88 -4.33 -13.78
N LYS A 32 5.59 -4.65 -13.92
CA LYS A 32 4.98 -4.98 -15.23
C LYS A 32 4.33 -3.74 -15.86
N LEU A 33 4.75 -3.40 -17.07
CA LEU A 33 4.13 -2.34 -17.87
C LEU A 33 2.83 -2.83 -18.51
N PHE A 34 1.76 -2.05 -18.32
CA PHE A 34 0.47 -2.19 -18.99
C PHE A 34 0.29 -0.96 -19.88
N GLN A 35 0.29 -1.19 -21.18
CA GLN A 35 0.18 -0.13 -22.17
C GLN A 35 -0.80 -0.53 -23.27
N THR A 36 -1.74 0.37 -23.57
CA THR A 36 -2.65 0.25 -24.70
C THR A 36 -2.68 1.57 -25.46
N ASN A 37 -2.92 1.51 -26.76
CA ASN A 37 -3.19 2.71 -27.55
C ASN A 37 -4.49 3.37 -27.07
N THR A 38 -4.57 4.68 -27.24
CA THR A 38 -5.81 5.42 -26.99
C THR A 38 -6.88 4.99 -27.98
N THR A 39 -8.03 4.60 -27.47
CA THR A 39 -9.19 4.19 -28.29
C THR A 39 -10.45 4.83 -27.74
N THR A 40 -11.44 5.05 -28.60
CA THR A 40 -12.77 5.47 -28.18
C THR A 40 -13.61 4.23 -27.92
N LYS A 41 -14.19 4.13 -26.72
CA LYS A 41 -14.97 2.97 -26.28
C LYS A 41 -16.33 3.42 -25.76
N ALA A 42 -17.40 2.77 -26.24
CA ALA A 42 -18.75 3.02 -25.74
C ALA A 42 -18.90 2.48 -24.31
N CYS A 43 -19.49 3.27 -23.42
CA CYS A 43 -19.79 2.82 -22.06
C CYS A 43 -21.09 2.01 -22.02
N GLN A 44 -21.23 1.12 -21.04
CA GLN A 44 -22.44 0.29 -20.91
C GLN A 44 -23.70 1.12 -20.66
N ASN A 45 -23.56 2.28 -20.01
CA ASN A 45 -24.66 3.18 -19.69
C ASN A 45 -24.43 4.56 -20.34
N ASN A 46 -25.44 5.08 -21.04
CA ASN A 46 -25.39 6.39 -21.70
C ASN A 46 -25.35 7.58 -20.72
N VAL A 47 -25.54 7.31 -19.42
CA VAL A 47 -25.45 8.29 -18.32
C VAL A 47 -24.22 8.07 -17.44
N ASP A 48 -23.34 7.14 -17.80
CA ASP A 48 -22.06 6.96 -17.12
C ASP A 48 -21.14 8.18 -17.32
N LYS A 49 -20.05 8.26 -16.56
CA LYS A 49 -18.99 9.24 -16.81
C LYS A 49 -17.72 8.56 -17.30
N CYS A 50 -16.82 9.38 -17.83
CA CYS A 50 -15.45 8.98 -18.05
C CYS A 50 -14.62 9.37 -16.82
N SER A 51 -13.52 8.64 -16.59
CA SER A 51 -12.55 9.00 -15.56
C SER A 51 -11.14 8.80 -16.07
N TYR A 52 -10.31 9.79 -15.78
CA TYR A 52 -8.86 9.72 -15.87
C TYR A 52 -8.30 9.56 -14.45
N VAL A 53 -7.40 8.60 -14.26
CA VAL A 53 -6.72 8.34 -13.00
C VAL A 53 -5.22 8.37 -13.25
N SER A 54 -4.47 9.06 -12.40
CA SER A 54 -3.00 8.99 -12.36
C SER A 54 -2.53 8.67 -10.96
N LEU A 55 -1.59 7.73 -10.86
CA LEU A 55 -1.10 7.15 -9.62
C LEU A 55 0.43 7.16 -9.60
N ASN A 56 1.00 7.47 -8.45
CA ASN A 56 2.40 7.23 -8.13
C ASN A 56 2.49 6.79 -6.67
N ILE A 57 2.48 5.47 -6.46
CA ILE A 57 2.62 4.84 -5.16
C ILE A 57 3.96 4.09 -5.16
N PRO A 58 4.96 4.55 -4.38
CA PRO A 58 6.32 3.99 -4.41
C PRO A 58 6.32 2.47 -4.25
N GLY A 59 7.01 1.76 -5.14
CA GLY A 59 7.11 0.29 -5.08
C GLY A 59 5.84 -0.48 -5.46
N LEU A 60 4.71 0.18 -5.75
CA LEU A 60 3.47 -0.47 -6.18
C LEU A 60 3.12 -0.13 -7.63
N VAL A 61 2.83 1.14 -7.90
CA VAL A 61 2.31 1.58 -9.20
C VAL A 61 2.81 2.98 -9.58
N ILE A 62 3.11 3.19 -10.84
CA ILE A 62 3.32 4.52 -11.42
C ILE A 62 2.67 4.58 -12.79
N GLY A 63 1.87 5.62 -13.08
CA GLY A 63 1.27 5.79 -14.39
C GLY A 63 -0.08 6.48 -14.42
N SER A 64 -0.80 6.26 -15.52
CA SER A 64 -2.17 6.75 -15.72
C SER A 64 -3.02 5.78 -16.54
N PHE A 65 -4.34 5.88 -16.39
CA PHE A 65 -5.32 5.16 -17.18
C PHE A 65 -6.63 5.95 -17.28
N SER A 66 -7.37 5.73 -18.36
CA SER A 66 -8.63 6.41 -18.63
C SER A 66 -9.67 5.47 -19.24
N GLY A 67 -10.95 5.77 -19.04
CA GLY A 67 -12.06 4.99 -19.57
C GLY A 67 -13.38 5.23 -18.84
N CYS A 68 -14.36 4.35 -19.07
CA CYS A 68 -15.65 4.37 -18.38
C CYS A 68 -15.49 4.07 -16.89
N LEU A 69 -16.29 4.72 -16.03
CA LEU A 69 -16.14 4.63 -14.57
C LEU A 69 -16.03 3.19 -14.03
N GLN A 70 -16.88 2.28 -14.51
CA GLN A 70 -16.87 0.89 -14.03
C GLN A 70 -15.54 0.18 -14.32
N GLU A 71 -14.98 0.36 -15.50
CA GLU A 71 -13.71 -0.28 -15.90
C GLU A 71 -12.55 0.29 -15.10
N ILE A 72 -12.56 1.61 -14.91
CA ILE A 72 -11.57 2.33 -14.11
C ILE A 72 -11.64 1.90 -12.65
N GLY A 73 -12.84 1.70 -12.10
CA GLY A 73 -13.03 1.16 -10.74
C GLY A 73 -12.42 -0.23 -10.56
N ILE A 74 -12.54 -1.10 -11.57
CA ILE A 74 -11.92 -2.43 -11.56
C ILE A 74 -10.39 -2.33 -11.63
N ILE A 75 -9.85 -1.50 -12.53
CA ILE A 75 -8.39 -1.33 -12.64
C ILE A 75 -7.83 -0.77 -11.33
N PHE A 76 -8.44 0.29 -10.80
CA PHE A 76 -8.00 0.94 -9.57
C PHE A 76 -8.12 -0.01 -8.36
N GLY A 77 -9.25 -0.70 -8.20
CA GLY A 77 -9.44 -1.68 -7.12
C GLY A 77 -8.45 -2.84 -7.18
N ARG A 78 -8.11 -3.33 -8.38
CA ARG A 78 -7.06 -4.34 -8.56
C ARG A 78 -5.67 -3.84 -8.22
N ILE A 79 -5.35 -2.57 -8.51
CA ILE A 79 -4.06 -1.96 -8.16
C ILE A 79 -3.96 -1.81 -6.64
N ALA A 80 -4.97 -1.19 -6.01
CA ALA A 80 -5.01 -0.97 -4.57
C ALA A 80 -4.95 -2.28 -3.78
N GLY A 81 -5.70 -3.29 -4.23
CA GLY A 81 -5.75 -4.62 -3.60
C GLY A 81 -4.45 -5.43 -3.67
N ARG A 82 -3.42 -4.99 -4.39
CA ARG A 82 -2.11 -5.70 -4.41
C ARG A 82 -1.28 -5.48 -3.15
N ARG A 83 -1.49 -4.37 -2.43
CA ARG A 83 -0.71 -4.01 -1.25
C ARG A 83 -1.63 -3.68 -0.09
N LEU A 84 -1.44 -4.33 1.04
CA LEU A 84 -2.38 -4.32 2.16
C LEU A 84 -2.57 -2.93 2.76
N ASP A 85 -1.49 -2.16 2.91
CA ASP A 85 -1.53 -0.78 3.41
C ASP A 85 -2.36 0.14 2.50
N VAL A 86 -2.23 -0.02 1.17
CA VAL A 86 -2.99 0.74 0.18
C VAL A 86 -4.45 0.28 0.13
N ASN A 87 -4.68 -1.02 0.20
CA ASN A 87 -6.02 -1.59 0.28
C ASN A 87 -6.78 -1.05 1.50
N ASP A 88 -6.14 -0.95 2.66
CA ASP A 88 -6.78 -0.45 3.88
C ASP A 88 -7.16 1.04 3.76
N ILE A 89 -6.35 1.84 3.07
CA ILE A 89 -6.65 3.27 2.78
C ILE A 89 -7.89 3.40 1.89
N PHE A 90 -7.99 2.56 0.85
CA PHE A 90 -9.12 2.59 -0.08
C PHE A 90 -10.28 1.67 0.33
N GLY A 91 -10.17 0.94 1.45
CA GLY A 91 -11.13 -0.09 1.88
C GLY A 91 -12.58 0.41 1.96
N GLN A 92 -12.76 1.66 2.37
CA GLN A 92 -14.08 2.28 2.57
C GLN A 92 -14.80 2.65 1.27
N ILE A 93 -14.11 2.62 0.14
CA ILE A 93 -14.68 2.97 -1.18
C ILE A 93 -14.78 1.77 -2.11
N TYR A 94 -14.53 0.55 -1.62
CA TYR A 94 -14.83 -0.66 -2.39
C TYR A 94 -16.34 -0.89 -2.50
N ILE A 95 -16.75 -1.38 -3.67
CA ILE A 95 -18.11 -1.90 -3.85
C ILE A 95 -18.16 -3.26 -3.12
N PRO A 96 -19.12 -3.47 -2.20
CA PRO A 96 -19.21 -4.71 -1.40
C PRO A 96 -19.18 -5.98 -2.25
N ASN A 97 -18.42 -6.98 -1.81
CA ASN A 97 -18.26 -8.28 -2.48
C ASN A 97 -17.63 -8.20 -3.88
N THR A 98 -16.91 -7.13 -4.20
CA THR A 98 -16.18 -6.98 -5.46
C THR A 98 -14.77 -6.46 -5.21
N ASP A 99 -13.87 -6.67 -6.18
CA ASP A 99 -12.52 -6.07 -6.19
C ASP A 99 -12.50 -4.69 -6.89
N SER A 100 -13.63 -3.99 -6.93
CA SER A 100 -13.78 -2.71 -7.63
C SER A 100 -13.97 -1.55 -6.66
N ILE A 101 -13.31 -0.44 -6.95
CA ILE A 101 -13.56 0.84 -6.28
C ILE A 101 -14.82 1.48 -6.86
N ASP A 102 -15.66 2.06 -6.00
CA ASP A 102 -16.80 2.88 -6.37
C ASP A 102 -16.32 4.24 -6.90
N MET A 103 -16.10 4.30 -8.21
CA MET A 103 -15.65 5.52 -8.86
C MET A 103 -16.68 6.65 -8.80
N LYS A 104 -17.97 6.38 -8.56
CA LYS A 104 -18.95 7.46 -8.39
C LYS A 104 -18.67 8.22 -7.10
N LEU A 105 -18.38 7.51 -6.00
CA LEU A 105 -17.96 8.12 -4.74
C LEU A 105 -16.63 8.87 -4.88
N VAL A 106 -15.67 8.30 -5.60
CA VAL A 106 -14.39 8.96 -5.88
C VAL A 106 -14.60 10.26 -6.66
N CYS A 107 -15.41 10.24 -7.72
CA CYS A 107 -15.71 11.41 -8.52
C CYS A 107 -16.41 12.51 -7.72
N GLN A 108 -17.37 12.15 -6.86
CA GLN A 108 -18.04 13.13 -6.00
C GLN A 108 -17.05 13.83 -5.07
N ARG A 109 -16.07 13.09 -4.53
CA ARG A 109 -15.03 13.66 -3.65
C ARG A 109 -13.99 14.47 -4.43
N SER A 110 -13.60 14.03 -5.62
CA SER A 110 -12.61 14.76 -6.43
C SER A 110 -13.16 16.05 -7.02
N THR A 111 -14.47 16.13 -7.29
CA THR A 111 -15.10 17.40 -7.71
C THR A 111 -15.07 18.50 -6.63
N LEU A 112 -14.73 18.17 -5.38
CA LEU A 112 -14.60 19.13 -4.28
C LEU A 112 -13.20 19.75 -4.17
N GLY A 113 -12.23 19.27 -4.96
CA GLY A 113 -10.87 19.83 -4.98
C GLY A 113 -10.07 19.33 -6.18
N ASN A 114 -9.59 20.26 -7.03
CA ASN A 114 -8.83 19.96 -8.25
C ASN A 114 -7.37 19.50 -8.01
N GLY A 115 -7.07 18.92 -6.84
CA GLY A 115 -5.72 18.59 -6.41
C GLY A 115 -5.41 17.10 -6.46
N SER A 116 -4.12 16.77 -6.52
CA SER A 116 -3.68 15.42 -6.18
C SER A 116 -3.83 15.17 -4.68
N HIS A 117 -4.19 13.95 -4.32
CA HIS A 117 -4.27 13.48 -2.95
C HIS A 117 -3.01 12.72 -2.57
N VAL A 118 -2.49 12.98 -1.37
CA VAL A 118 -1.36 12.26 -0.78
C VAL A 118 -1.89 11.21 0.18
N ILE A 119 -1.34 10.01 0.11
CA ILE A 119 -1.63 8.90 1.02
C ILE A 119 -0.32 8.42 1.64
N GLU A 120 -0.32 8.22 2.95
CA GLU A 120 0.83 7.68 3.65
C GLU A 120 0.86 6.16 3.49
N THR A 121 2.01 5.60 3.10
CA THR A 121 2.15 4.17 2.86
C THR A 121 3.42 3.63 3.48
N ILE A 122 3.54 2.31 3.64
CA ILE A 122 4.74 1.69 4.24
C ILE A 122 6.01 1.94 3.40
N THR A 123 5.85 2.34 2.14
CA THR A 123 6.93 2.65 1.21
C THR A 123 7.20 4.16 1.05
N GLY A 124 6.51 5.01 1.81
CA GLY A 124 6.52 6.46 1.68
C GLY A 124 5.24 7.01 1.02
N ASP A 125 5.20 8.31 0.78
CA ASP A 125 4.00 8.98 0.29
C ASP A 125 3.62 8.51 -1.11
N GLY A 126 2.39 8.03 -1.24
CA GLY A 126 1.72 7.79 -2.51
C GLY A 126 0.93 9.02 -2.94
N ILE A 127 0.88 9.28 -4.24
CA ILE A 127 0.12 10.37 -4.82
C ILE A 127 -0.89 9.80 -5.80
N PHE A 128 -2.14 10.25 -5.72
CA PHE A 128 -3.16 9.91 -6.71
C PHE A 128 -3.97 11.12 -7.13
N PHE A 129 -4.44 11.10 -8.38
CA PHE A 129 -5.27 12.12 -8.97
C PHE A 129 -6.39 11.46 -9.77
N VAL A 130 -7.62 11.95 -9.62
CA VAL A 130 -8.78 11.46 -10.34
C VAL A 130 -9.56 12.62 -10.90
N HIS A 131 -9.79 12.61 -12.22
CA HIS A 131 -10.63 13.57 -12.91
C HIS A 131 -11.78 12.85 -13.61
N CYS A 132 -13.02 13.27 -13.33
CA CYS A 132 -14.21 12.69 -13.93
C CYS A 132 -14.91 13.71 -14.82
N TYR A 133 -15.27 13.30 -16.02
CA TYR A 133 -15.77 14.16 -17.08
C TYR A 133 -16.91 13.45 -17.85
N ASN A 134 -17.68 14.20 -18.63
CA ASN A 134 -18.84 13.63 -19.32
C ASN A 134 -18.40 12.77 -20.51
N GLN A 135 -19.27 11.85 -20.94
CA GLN A 135 -19.05 11.10 -22.18
C GLN A 135 -19.05 12.06 -23.38
N GLY A 136 -18.25 11.73 -24.40
CA GLY A 136 -18.02 12.58 -25.57
C GLY A 136 -17.08 13.78 -25.33
N GLU A 137 -16.75 14.12 -24.08
CA GLU A 137 -15.72 15.12 -23.78
C GLU A 137 -14.31 14.53 -23.94
N ILE A 138 -13.39 15.38 -24.42
CA ILE A 138 -11.98 15.03 -24.60
C ILE A 138 -11.18 15.61 -23.44
N TYR A 139 -10.37 14.77 -22.78
CA TYR A 139 -9.48 15.18 -21.70
C TYR A 139 -8.01 14.96 -22.09
N ASP A 140 -7.49 15.83 -22.97
CA ASP A 140 -6.15 15.66 -23.57
C ASP A 140 -5.00 16.19 -22.70
N ASN A 141 -5.29 17.12 -21.78
CA ASN A 141 -4.28 17.82 -20.99
C ASN A 141 -4.50 17.61 -19.48
N PRO A 142 -4.12 16.43 -18.95
CA PRO A 142 -4.30 16.15 -17.54
C PRO A 142 -3.42 17.05 -16.67
N LEU A 143 -4.00 17.58 -15.58
CA LEU A 143 -3.28 18.41 -14.62
C LEU A 143 -2.12 17.66 -13.94
N VAL A 144 -2.34 16.37 -13.69
CA VAL A 144 -1.36 15.48 -13.06
C VAL A 144 -1.18 14.27 -13.95
N ARG A 145 0.06 14.00 -14.31
CA ARG A 145 0.44 12.84 -15.12
C ARG A 145 1.74 12.26 -14.59
N PHE A 146 1.68 11.00 -14.21
CA PHE A 146 2.85 10.19 -13.94
C PHE A 146 3.10 9.28 -15.14
N ASP A 147 4.33 9.30 -15.66
CA ASP A 147 4.73 8.44 -16.76
C ASP A 147 5.45 7.19 -16.21
N PRO A 148 5.01 5.98 -16.58
CA PRO A 148 5.72 4.77 -16.19
C PRO A 148 7.04 4.63 -16.95
N PRO A 149 7.93 3.72 -16.51
CA PRO A 149 9.08 3.29 -17.31
C PRO A 149 8.64 2.76 -18.69
N ALA A 150 9.47 2.97 -19.71
CA ALA A 150 9.19 2.57 -21.10
C ALA A 150 9.10 1.05 -21.34
N LYS A 151 9.54 0.23 -20.38
CA LYS A 151 9.45 -1.23 -20.43
C LYS A 151 9.18 -1.82 -19.05
N SER A 152 8.67 -3.05 -19.02
CA SER A 152 8.64 -3.87 -17.80
C SER A 152 10.06 -4.05 -17.24
N ALA A 153 10.16 -4.16 -15.92
CA ALA A 153 11.38 -4.57 -15.26
C ALA A 153 11.77 -6.00 -15.67
N ASP A 154 13.07 -6.25 -15.72
CA ASP A 154 13.60 -7.58 -15.97
C ASP A 154 13.37 -8.43 -14.70
N SER A 155 12.67 -9.56 -14.83
CA SER A 155 12.38 -10.44 -13.69
C SER A 155 13.67 -10.99 -13.10
N VAL A 156 13.73 -11.06 -11.77
CA VAL A 156 14.88 -11.61 -11.04
C VAL A 156 14.49 -12.83 -10.22
N THR A 157 15.45 -13.71 -9.95
CA THR A 157 15.26 -14.84 -9.06
C THR A 157 15.77 -14.51 -7.67
N CYS A 158 14.90 -14.66 -6.67
CA CYS A 158 15.16 -14.39 -5.26
C CYS A 158 15.04 -15.66 -4.42
N PHE A 159 15.71 -15.71 -3.27
CA PHE A 159 15.53 -16.79 -2.30
C PHE A 159 14.60 -16.32 -1.20
N ASN A 160 13.62 -17.15 -0.81
CA ASN A 160 12.63 -16.79 0.20
C ASN A 160 12.83 -17.47 1.56
N GLY A 161 14.03 -17.97 1.83
CA GLY A 161 14.33 -18.82 2.99
C GLY A 161 14.08 -20.31 2.77
N ILE A 162 13.26 -20.67 1.78
CA ILE A 162 12.88 -22.07 1.50
C ILE A 162 13.28 -22.48 0.08
N LYS A 163 12.96 -21.64 -0.90
CA LYS A 163 13.16 -21.92 -2.32
C LYS A 163 13.46 -20.65 -3.12
N LEU A 164 13.87 -20.85 -4.35
CA LEU A 164 13.96 -19.78 -5.34
C LEU A 164 12.56 -19.40 -5.84
N ILE A 165 12.30 -18.11 -5.92
CA ILE A 165 11.07 -17.49 -6.42
C ILE A 165 11.41 -16.42 -7.45
N ASN A 166 10.50 -16.13 -8.38
CA ASN A 166 10.69 -15.08 -9.39
C ASN A 166 9.94 -13.82 -8.98
N CYS A 167 10.63 -12.69 -8.98
CA CYS A 167 10.07 -11.37 -8.66
C CYS A 167 10.07 -10.49 -9.90
N LEU A 168 8.88 -10.03 -10.28
CA LEU A 168 8.64 -9.23 -11.48
C LEU A 168 9.03 -7.76 -11.28
N GLU A 169 9.15 -7.33 -10.03
CA GLU A 169 9.59 -5.99 -9.62
C GLU A 169 11.06 -5.72 -9.98
N GLY A 170 11.83 -6.78 -10.27
CA GLY A 170 13.21 -6.71 -10.73
C GLY A 170 14.26 -6.56 -9.63
N TYR A 171 13.90 -6.84 -8.37
CA TYR A 171 14.85 -6.90 -7.25
C TYR A 171 14.32 -7.82 -6.13
N CYS A 172 15.22 -8.21 -5.22
CA CYS A 172 14.92 -8.99 -4.02
C CYS A 172 14.98 -8.09 -2.79
N GLY A 173 14.22 -8.43 -1.75
CA GLY A 173 14.30 -7.73 -0.48
C GLY A 173 14.48 -8.68 0.71
N ALA A 174 15.25 -8.21 1.68
CA ALA A 174 15.34 -8.78 3.01
C ALA A 174 14.98 -7.73 4.06
N PHE A 175 14.28 -8.16 5.10
CA PHE A 175 13.87 -7.34 6.22
C PHE A 175 14.04 -8.10 7.53
N GLU A 176 14.65 -7.45 8.49
CA GLU A 176 14.82 -7.92 9.86
C GLU A 176 14.17 -6.92 10.79
N LEU A 177 13.42 -7.44 11.75
CA LEU A 177 12.75 -6.66 12.78
C LEU A 177 13.01 -7.32 14.13
N SER A 178 13.43 -6.52 15.09
CA SER A 178 13.52 -6.96 16.48
C SER A 178 13.07 -5.87 17.44
N TYR A 179 12.37 -6.27 18.49
CA TYR A 179 11.88 -5.37 19.53
C TYR A 179 11.67 -6.13 20.83
N ILE A 180 11.58 -5.42 21.94
CA ILE A 180 11.29 -6.03 23.24
C ILE A 180 9.77 -6.01 23.46
N ASP A 181 9.19 -7.19 23.70
CA ASP A 181 7.80 -7.34 24.09
C ASP A 181 7.59 -6.85 25.52
N GLN A 182 6.81 -5.78 25.69
CA GLN A 182 6.61 -5.13 27.01
C GLN A 182 5.84 -6.01 28.02
N VAL A 183 5.14 -7.05 27.56
CA VAL A 183 4.34 -7.92 28.43
C VAL A 183 5.17 -9.07 28.93
N ARG A 184 5.92 -9.70 28.02
CA ARG A 184 6.73 -10.89 28.30
C ARG A 184 8.16 -10.53 28.71
N TYR A 185 8.60 -9.29 28.49
CA TYR A 185 9.98 -8.84 28.69
C TYR A 185 10.99 -9.73 27.96
N VAL A 186 10.67 -10.10 26.72
CA VAL A 186 11.55 -10.88 25.85
C VAL A 186 11.77 -10.16 24.53
N GLN A 187 12.96 -10.33 23.94
CA GLN A 187 13.21 -9.90 22.59
C GLN A 187 12.46 -10.80 21.60
N ILE A 188 11.69 -10.17 20.72
CA ILE A 188 11.04 -10.81 19.56
C ILE A 188 11.83 -10.42 18.33
N SER A 189 12.13 -11.39 17.48
CA SER A 189 12.89 -11.20 16.25
C SER A 189 12.18 -11.88 15.09
N SER A 190 12.21 -11.24 13.93
CA SER A 190 11.60 -11.74 12.70
C SER A 190 12.49 -11.40 11.51
N ILE A 191 12.61 -12.34 10.58
CA ILE A 191 13.44 -12.23 9.39
C ILE A 191 12.59 -12.64 8.19
N PHE A 192 12.61 -11.82 7.14
CA PHE A 192 11.87 -12.03 5.92
C PHE A 192 12.80 -11.86 4.72
N GLN A 193 12.73 -12.79 3.77
CA GLN A 193 13.36 -12.66 2.45
C GLN A 193 12.26 -12.94 1.42
N LEU A 194 11.86 -11.95 0.63
CA LEU A 194 10.66 -12.02 -0.20
C LEU A 194 10.80 -11.18 -1.47
N CYS A 195 9.85 -11.35 -2.39
CA CYS A 195 9.64 -10.34 -3.43
C CYS A 195 9.17 -9.04 -2.78
N PRO A 196 9.48 -7.86 -3.36
CA PRO A 196 9.22 -6.58 -2.73
C PRO A 196 7.78 -6.35 -2.29
N ASN A 197 6.78 -6.67 -3.12
CA ASN A 197 5.38 -6.49 -2.73
C ASN A 197 5.00 -7.30 -1.48
N ASP A 198 5.42 -8.57 -1.45
CA ASP A 198 5.16 -9.45 -0.31
C ASP A 198 5.91 -9.00 0.93
N LEU A 199 7.14 -8.49 0.77
CA LEU A 199 7.92 -7.91 1.85
C LEU A 199 7.19 -6.71 2.45
N PHE A 200 6.69 -5.78 1.64
CA PHE A 200 5.94 -4.61 2.10
C PHE A 200 4.64 -5.02 2.81
N ASN A 201 3.94 -6.05 2.32
CA ASN A 201 2.79 -6.61 2.99
C ASN A 201 3.15 -7.19 4.37
N GLN A 202 4.27 -7.90 4.50
CA GLN A 202 4.75 -8.39 5.79
C GLN A 202 5.13 -7.24 6.73
N MET A 203 5.82 -6.22 6.24
CA MET A 203 6.14 -5.03 7.04
C MET A 203 4.87 -4.35 7.55
N TYR A 204 3.85 -4.21 6.70
CA TYR A 204 2.57 -3.66 7.09
C TYR A 204 1.88 -4.51 8.18
N VAL A 205 1.76 -5.83 7.98
CA VAL A 205 1.15 -6.72 8.98
C VAL A 205 1.87 -6.63 10.32
N ASN A 206 3.20 -6.63 10.33
CA ASN A 206 3.99 -6.47 11.56
C ASN A 206 3.75 -5.11 12.22
N SER A 207 3.64 -4.03 11.44
CA SER A 207 3.32 -2.70 11.95
C SER A 207 1.95 -2.63 12.63
N GLN A 208 1.05 -3.56 12.31
CA GLN A 208 -0.29 -3.61 12.90
C GLN A 208 -0.35 -4.34 14.25
N PHE A 209 0.69 -5.11 14.62
CA PHE A 209 0.71 -5.81 15.91
C PHE A 209 0.72 -4.85 17.09
N SER A 210 -0.08 -5.15 18.11
CA SER A 210 -0.19 -4.30 19.30
C SER A 210 1.13 -4.19 20.07
N SER A 211 1.97 -5.22 20.02
CA SER A 211 3.32 -5.19 20.60
C SER A 211 4.23 -4.21 19.87
N VAL A 212 4.15 -4.11 18.54
CA VAL A 212 4.92 -3.17 17.73
C VAL A 212 4.43 -1.74 17.92
N LYS A 213 3.11 -1.51 17.91
CA LYS A 213 2.51 -0.17 18.13
C LYS A 213 2.83 0.43 19.50
N LYS A 214 3.12 -0.40 20.49
CA LYS A 214 3.49 0.04 21.86
C LYS A 214 4.96 0.41 22.01
N VAL A 215 5.82 0.03 21.06
CA VAL A 215 7.23 0.39 21.08
C VAL A 215 7.36 1.77 20.46
N GLU A 216 7.66 2.76 21.30
CA GLU A 216 7.77 4.17 20.91
C GLU A 216 8.73 4.35 19.74
N GLY A 217 8.28 5.05 18.69
CA GLY A 217 9.05 5.34 17.48
C GLY A 217 9.15 4.20 16.47
N LEU A 218 8.97 2.93 16.86
CA LEU A 218 9.11 1.81 15.93
C LEU A 218 8.09 1.86 14.79
N HIS A 219 6.81 2.08 15.11
CA HIS A 219 5.75 2.15 14.09
C HIS A 219 6.03 3.24 13.05
N ASP A 220 6.42 4.43 13.51
CA ASP A 220 6.66 5.60 12.68
C ASP A 220 7.96 5.47 11.86
N ASP A 221 8.89 4.62 12.30
CA ASP A 221 10.15 4.36 11.59
C ASP A 221 10.03 3.30 10.49
N LEU A 222 9.05 2.39 10.55
CA LEU A 222 8.91 1.33 9.54
C LEU A 222 8.75 1.86 8.10
N PRO A 223 8.04 2.97 7.84
CA PRO A 223 8.04 3.61 6.52
C PRO A 223 9.43 3.98 5.98
N ASN A 224 10.38 4.30 6.85
CA ASN A 224 11.76 4.60 6.44
C ASN A 224 12.47 3.36 5.87
N ALA A 225 12.17 2.18 6.42
CA ALA A 225 12.68 0.91 5.91
C ALA A 225 12.07 0.59 4.54
N GLY A 226 10.75 0.77 4.37
CA GLY A 226 10.09 0.49 3.09
C GLY A 226 10.57 1.43 1.99
N ASN A 227 10.71 2.73 2.29
CA ASN A 227 11.29 3.72 1.37
C ASN A 227 12.74 3.39 0.97
N ALA A 228 13.58 2.97 1.92
CA ALA A 228 14.93 2.52 1.61
C ALA A 228 14.94 1.31 0.67
N CYS A 229 14.03 0.37 0.88
CA CYS A 229 13.89 -0.81 0.02
C CYS A 229 13.45 -0.47 -1.41
N VAL A 230 12.48 0.43 -1.59
CA VAL A 230 12.07 0.90 -2.93
C VAL A 230 13.24 1.53 -3.68
N LYS A 231 14.13 2.22 -2.97
CA LYS A 231 15.36 2.81 -3.51
C LYS A 231 16.49 1.79 -3.71
N LYS A 232 16.25 0.51 -3.42
CA LYS A 232 17.21 -0.59 -3.54
C LYS A 232 18.46 -0.35 -2.68
N LEU A 233 18.25 0.10 -1.45
CA LEU A 233 19.30 0.40 -0.48
C LEU A 233 19.28 -0.59 0.68
N GLY A 234 20.46 -0.77 1.28
CA GLY A 234 20.61 -1.31 2.62
C GLY A 234 20.50 -0.19 3.65
N LYS A 235 19.65 -0.35 4.67
CA LYS A 235 19.52 0.61 5.77
C LYS A 235 19.17 -0.12 7.06
N GLN A 236 19.72 0.33 8.19
CA GLN A 236 19.36 -0.13 9.52
C GLN A 236 19.04 1.03 10.45
N THR A 237 18.33 0.70 11.52
CA THR A 237 18.14 1.57 12.69
C THR A 237 18.20 0.72 13.96
N LEU A 238 18.85 1.28 14.99
CA LEU A 238 18.89 0.73 16.34
C LEU A 238 18.49 1.84 17.31
N SER A 239 17.34 1.69 17.95
CA SER A 239 16.89 2.55 19.04
C SER A 239 17.22 1.90 20.38
N LYS A 240 17.88 2.66 21.26
CA LYS A 240 18.34 2.21 22.59
C LYS A 240 17.56 2.93 23.68
N ASN A 241 16.36 2.45 23.98
CA ASN A 241 15.43 3.09 24.90
C ASN A 241 14.93 2.13 25.99
N GLY A 242 15.84 1.48 26.71
CA GLY A 242 15.45 0.58 27.80
C GLY A 242 14.59 -0.57 27.28
N SER A 243 13.42 -0.77 27.91
CA SER A 243 12.43 -1.74 27.45
C SER A 243 11.84 -1.38 26.09
N LEU A 244 11.86 -0.13 25.63
CA LEU A 244 11.32 0.30 24.33
C LEU A 244 12.37 0.22 23.20
N SER A 245 13.48 -0.47 23.40
CA SER A 245 14.51 -0.63 22.37
C SER A 245 14.00 -1.48 21.20
N TYR A 246 14.40 -1.10 19.98
CA TYR A 246 14.10 -1.82 18.76
C TYR A 246 15.23 -1.74 17.75
N PHE A 247 15.23 -2.69 16.83
CA PHE A 247 16.13 -2.77 15.70
C PHE A 247 15.33 -3.12 14.45
N TRP A 248 15.67 -2.49 13.34
CA TRP A 248 15.28 -3.00 12.04
C TRP A 248 16.42 -2.85 11.05
N TYR A 249 16.47 -3.78 10.10
CA TYR A 249 17.38 -3.73 8.97
C TYR A 249 16.61 -4.11 7.71
N VAL A 250 16.89 -3.41 6.62
CA VAL A 250 16.33 -3.71 5.31
C VAL A 250 17.45 -3.70 4.29
N ASN A 251 17.42 -4.64 3.36
CA ASN A 251 18.38 -4.71 2.27
C ASN A 251 17.66 -5.18 1.00
N CYS A 252 17.55 -4.27 0.04
CA CYS A 252 16.89 -4.55 -1.23
C CYS A 252 17.85 -4.32 -2.37
N LEU A 253 18.07 -5.33 -3.22
CA LEU A 253 19.07 -5.29 -4.28
C LEU A 253 18.66 -6.11 -5.50
N VAL A 254 19.23 -5.76 -6.64
CA VAL A 254 19.16 -6.59 -7.86
C VAL A 254 20.23 -7.68 -7.73
N PRO A 255 19.86 -8.97 -7.62
CA PRO A 255 20.84 -10.03 -7.46
C PRO A 255 21.73 -10.15 -8.69
N ASN A 256 23.03 -10.35 -8.50
CA ASN A 256 23.98 -10.70 -9.55
C ASN A 256 24.60 -12.06 -9.24
N ASN A 257 24.38 -13.06 -10.10
CA ASN A 257 24.96 -14.40 -9.98
C ASN A 257 24.73 -15.07 -8.60
N SER A 258 23.47 -15.23 -8.20
CA SER A 258 23.07 -15.89 -6.93
C SER A 258 23.44 -15.15 -5.64
N ASN A 259 23.92 -13.90 -5.71
CA ASN A 259 24.09 -13.06 -4.54
C ASN A 259 22.73 -12.53 -4.07
N PHE A 260 22.22 -13.10 -2.98
CA PHE A 260 20.99 -12.66 -2.31
C PHE A 260 21.28 -11.55 -1.30
N PRO A 261 20.27 -10.74 -0.92
CA PRO A 261 20.42 -9.76 0.16
C PRO A 261 20.99 -10.45 1.41
N LYS A 262 22.11 -9.91 1.91
CA LYS A 262 22.72 -10.40 3.14
C LYS A 262 21.83 -10.02 4.31
N LEU A 263 21.70 -10.95 5.24
CA LEU A 263 21.14 -10.72 6.56
C LEU A 263 22.25 -10.19 7.49
N GLU A 264 21.88 -9.34 8.43
CA GLU A 264 22.77 -8.87 9.49
C GLU A 264 22.51 -9.65 10.78
N GLN A 265 23.45 -9.56 11.72
CA GLN A 265 23.23 -10.16 13.04
C GLN A 265 22.34 -9.22 13.84
N ILE A 266 21.13 -9.69 14.16
CA ILE A 266 20.21 -8.95 15.03
C ILE A 266 20.90 -8.71 16.39
N PRO A 267 21.02 -7.45 16.85
CA PRO A 267 21.64 -7.15 18.14
C PRO A 267 20.80 -7.68 19.30
N ASP A 268 21.47 -7.99 20.42
CA ASP A 268 20.79 -8.28 21.68
C ASP A 268 20.27 -6.97 22.30
N LEU A 269 18.95 -6.78 22.22
CA LEU A 269 18.24 -5.61 22.73
C LEU A 269 18.10 -5.66 24.25
N MET A 270 18.18 -6.84 24.87
CA MET A 270 18.03 -7.00 26.32
C MET A 270 19.15 -6.29 27.08
N LEU A 271 20.32 -6.11 26.46
CA LEU A 271 21.43 -5.31 27.01
C LEU A 271 21.02 -3.88 27.37
N TYR A 272 20.06 -3.29 26.65
CA TYR A 272 19.62 -1.92 26.87
C TYR A 272 18.58 -1.80 27.97
N THR A 273 17.88 -2.89 28.32
CA THR A 273 16.83 -2.90 29.38
C THR A 273 17.39 -2.69 30.78
N SER A 274 18.65 -3.08 31.00
CA SER A 274 19.28 -3.11 32.33
C SER A 274 19.73 -1.72 32.82
N THR A 275 19.82 -0.74 31.92
CA THR A 275 20.41 0.58 32.20
C THR A 275 19.44 1.54 32.91
N THR A 276 18.13 1.29 32.85
CA THR A 276 17.12 2.23 33.36
C THR A 276 16.83 2.05 34.87
N THR A 277 17.31 0.97 35.49
CA THR A 277 16.94 0.61 36.88
C THR A 277 17.85 1.22 37.97
N GLN A 278 18.87 2.03 37.65
CA GLN A 278 19.81 2.57 38.65
C GLN A 278 19.63 4.05 39.03
N LEU A 279 18.65 4.77 38.47
CA LEU A 279 18.38 6.18 38.83
C LEU A 279 17.03 6.36 39.55
N THR A 280 16.86 5.70 40.70
CA THR A 280 15.92 6.12 41.76
C THR A 280 16.41 5.60 43.12
N THR A 281 17.63 5.98 43.51
CA THR A 281 17.98 6.02 44.94
C THR A 281 17.67 7.42 45.47
N THR A 282 16.38 7.71 45.65
CA THR A 282 15.95 8.81 46.52
C THR A 282 15.51 8.24 47.86
N THR A 283 16.11 8.81 48.88
CA THR A 283 16.14 8.38 50.27
C THR A 283 14.79 8.55 50.98
N LYS A 284 14.41 7.52 51.75
CA LYS A 284 13.53 7.49 52.94
C LYS A 284 12.08 8.03 52.83
N GLY A 285 11.17 7.12 53.18
CA GLY A 285 9.84 7.45 53.73
C GLY A 285 9.10 6.19 54.16
N ILE A 286 9.34 5.75 55.39
CA ILE A 286 8.55 4.70 56.06
C ILE A 286 7.13 5.24 56.30
N SER A 287 6.12 4.55 55.78
CA SER A 287 4.83 4.41 56.47
C SER A 287 4.04 3.25 55.87
N SER A 288 3.38 2.53 56.77
CA SER A 288 2.79 1.22 56.63
C SER A 288 1.27 1.23 56.35
N ILE A 289 0.78 0.02 56.09
CA ILE A 289 -0.55 -0.59 56.35
C ILE A 289 -1.65 -0.50 55.26
N VAL A 290 -2.21 -1.71 55.06
CA VAL A 290 -3.58 -2.13 54.71
C VAL A 290 -3.88 -2.46 53.24
N ASP A 291 -3.70 -3.76 52.95
CA ASP A 291 -4.72 -4.71 52.48
C ASP A 291 -5.96 -4.15 51.76
N HIS A 292 -6.20 -4.61 50.52
CA HIS A 292 -7.53 -4.99 50.07
C HIS A 292 -7.45 -5.94 48.86
N THR A 293 -7.90 -7.15 49.11
CA THR A 293 -8.42 -8.13 48.15
C THR A 293 -9.57 -7.54 47.33
N PHE A 294 -9.65 -7.84 46.02
CA PHE A 294 -10.81 -8.51 45.37
C PHE A 294 -10.80 -8.56 43.81
N ILE A 295 -11.20 -9.73 43.29
CA ILE A 295 -12.03 -10.05 42.11
C ILE A 295 -11.43 -10.02 40.68
N SER A 296 -11.03 -11.22 40.26
CA SER A 296 -11.53 -12.04 39.12
C SER A 296 -12.38 -11.46 37.98
N LEU A 297 -12.12 -12.03 36.78
CA LEU A 297 -12.97 -12.18 35.58
C LEU A 297 -13.20 -10.97 34.67
N TYR A 298 -12.65 -11.06 33.44
CA TYR A 298 -13.47 -11.03 32.22
C TYR A 298 -12.84 -11.90 31.12
N VAL A 299 -13.54 -12.98 30.78
CA VAL A 299 -13.40 -13.71 29.51
C VAL A 299 -14.29 -12.98 28.51
N ILE A 300 -13.71 -12.44 27.43
CA ILE A 300 -14.48 -12.02 26.26
C ILE A 300 -14.00 -12.84 25.07
N THR A 301 -14.78 -13.87 24.78
CA THR A 301 -14.81 -14.61 23.52
C THR A 301 -15.51 -13.72 22.50
N ILE A 302 -14.80 -13.19 21.49
CA ILE A 302 -15.46 -12.66 20.28
C ILE A 302 -15.45 -13.79 19.26
N LEU A 303 -16.54 -14.55 19.23
CA LEU A 303 -16.84 -15.50 18.17
C LEU A 303 -17.66 -14.79 17.09
N LYS A 304 -17.23 -14.99 15.84
CA LYS A 304 -17.89 -14.60 14.59
C LYS A 304 -19.34 -15.08 14.50
N SER A 305 -20.21 -14.22 13.98
CA SER A 305 -21.43 -14.56 13.23
C SER A 305 -21.69 -13.37 12.30
N ILE A 306 -21.08 -13.29 11.11
CA ILE A 306 -21.61 -13.78 9.82
C ILE A 306 -23.14 -13.66 9.73
N PHE A 307 -23.57 -12.51 9.22
CA PHE A 307 -24.59 -12.40 8.17
C PHE A 307 -23.86 -12.08 6.86
#